data_AF-A0A6H9KSW3-F1
#
_entry.id   AF-A0A6H9KSW3-F1
#
_cell.length_a   1.000
_cell.length_b   1.000
_cell.length_c   1.000
_cell.angle_alpha   90.00
_cell.angle_beta   90.00
_cell.angle_gamma   90.00
#
_symmetry.space_group_name_H-M   'P 1'
#
loop_
_entity.id
_entity.type
_entity.pdbx_description
1 polymer ?
#
loop_
_entity_poly.entity_id
_entity_poly.type
_entity_poly.pdbx_seq_one_letter_code
_entity_poly.pdbx_strand_id
1 'polypeptide(L)'
;MASKVCPRCEVEKNYEDFYVNSRLKDGISTYCVPCTKLFLKESYEKRKAKKEALSQGIEPPKSSTRKKKVAKKVAKKATNKVCESCEKKKDLTDFFKTPTSPDGYNPFCKECLRSKKKKKSRSDDVNNEPMWITEDLL
;
A
#
# COMPACT_ATOMS: atom_id res chain seq x y z
N MET A 1 -0.88 -16.00 -28.26
CA MET A 1 -0.17 -16.16 -26.98
C MET A 1 -0.03 -14.78 -26.36
N ALA A 2 -0.36 -14.60 -25.09
CA ALA A 2 -0.24 -13.31 -24.44
C ALA A 2 1.22 -13.11 -23.96
N SER A 3 1.82 -11.98 -24.34
CA SER A 3 3.21 -11.62 -24.03
C SER A 3 3.27 -10.30 -23.27
N LYS A 4 4.33 -10.14 -22.48
CA LYS A 4 4.60 -8.94 -21.68
C LYS A 4 6.09 -8.65 -21.63
N VAL A 5 6.45 -7.37 -21.71
CA VAL A 5 7.84 -6.91 -21.54
C VAL A 5 8.16 -6.80 -20.06
N CYS A 6 9.24 -7.46 -19.62
CA CYS A 6 9.76 -7.30 -18.26
C CYS A 6 10.53 -5.98 -18.13
N PRO A 7 10.12 -5.01 -17.29
CA PRO A 7 10.77 -3.70 -17.21
C PRO A 7 12.15 -3.72 -16.53
N ARG A 8 12.62 -4.88 -16.05
CA ARG A 8 13.95 -5.03 -15.45
C ARG A 8 15.01 -5.49 -16.44
N CYS A 9 14.64 -6.38 -17.35
CA CYS A 9 15.56 -6.92 -18.36
C CYS A 9 15.19 -6.50 -19.79
N GLU A 10 14.07 -5.80 -19.96
CA GLU A 10 13.59 -5.23 -21.22
C GLU A 10 13.34 -6.28 -22.32
N VAL A 11 13.11 -7.54 -21.92
CA VAL A 11 12.81 -8.65 -22.84
C VAL A 11 11.31 -8.94 -22.84
N GLU A 12 10.75 -9.10 -24.04
CA GLU A 12 9.40 -9.63 -24.25
C GLU A 12 9.36 -11.12 -23.94
N LYS A 13 8.44 -11.51 -23.06
CA LYS A 13 8.30 -12.89 -22.60
C LYS A 13 6.84 -13.31 -22.56
N ASN A 14 6.59 -14.60 -22.59
CA ASN A 14 5.24 -15.13 -22.48
C ASN A 14 4.72 -14.99 -21.06
N TYR A 15 3.40 -14.97 -20.88
CA TYR A 15 2.78 -14.87 -19.55
C TYR A 15 3.23 -15.99 -18.58
N GLU A 16 3.58 -17.16 -19.09
CA GLU A 16 4.11 -18.30 -18.32
C GLU A 16 5.48 -18.01 -17.68
N ASP A 17 6.25 -17.08 -18.24
CA ASP A 17 7.54 -16.63 -17.69
C ASP A 17 7.39 -15.63 -16.53
N PHE A 18 6.16 -15.35 -16.10
CA PHE A 18 5.82 -14.47 -14.99
C PHE A 18 5.07 -15.25 -13.90
N TYR A 19 5.27 -14.85 -12.65
CA TYR A 19 4.44 -15.37 -11.55
C TYR A 19 3.01 -14.86 -11.65
N VAL A 20 2.04 -15.68 -11.27
CA VAL A 20 0.64 -15.29 -11.12
C VAL A 20 0.48 -14.34 -9.93
N ASN A 21 -0.25 -13.25 -10.14
CA ASN A 21 -0.58 -12.26 -9.12
C ASN A 21 -1.99 -11.71 -9.35
N SER A 22 -2.97 -12.32 -8.69
CA SER A 22 -4.40 -11.99 -8.78
C SER A 22 -4.77 -10.58 -8.31
N ARG A 23 -3.84 -9.85 -7.66
CA ARG A 23 -4.07 -8.48 -7.21
C ARG A 23 -3.86 -7.44 -8.32
N LEU A 24 -3.18 -7.83 -9.39
CA LEU A 24 -2.96 -6.97 -10.55
C LEU A 24 -4.07 -7.18 -11.57
N LYS A 25 -4.37 -6.13 -12.35
CA LYS A 25 -5.44 -6.14 -13.35
C LYS A 25 -5.28 -7.30 -14.34
N ASP A 26 -4.05 -7.61 -14.73
CA ASP A 26 -3.74 -8.64 -15.72
C ASP A 26 -3.47 -10.02 -15.08
N GLY A 27 -3.59 -10.14 -13.75
CA GLY A 27 -3.40 -11.41 -13.05
C GLY A 27 -1.95 -11.94 -13.02
N ILE A 28 -0.98 -11.20 -13.57
CA ILE A 28 0.44 -11.61 -13.65
C ILE A 28 1.37 -10.55 -13.09
N SER A 29 2.52 -10.99 -12.57
CA SER A 29 3.55 -10.15 -11.97
C SER A 29 4.18 -9.16 -12.96
N THR A 30 4.82 -8.11 -12.41
CA THR A 30 5.45 -7.06 -13.22
C THR A 30 6.78 -7.51 -13.83
N TYR A 31 7.56 -8.29 -13.08
CA TYR A 31 8.87 -8.78 -13.51
C TYR A 31 8.79 -10.25 -13.85
N CYS A 32 9.57 -10.69 -14.83
CA CYS A 32 9.67 -12.11 -15.12
C CYS A 32 10.25 -12.89 -13.94
N VAL A 33 10.02 -14.20 -13.91
CA VAL A 33 10.49 -15.14 -12.88
C VAL A 33 11.99 -14.98 -12.58
N PRO A 34 12.93 -14.97 -13.55
CA PRO A 34 14.35 -14.85 -13.23
C PRO A 34 14.69 -13.49 -12.61
N CYS A 35 14.12 -12.38 -13.13
CA CYS A 35 14.31 -11.06 -12.55
C CYS A 35 13.79 -10.97 -11.12
N THR A 36 12.67 -11.64 -10.82
CA THR A 36 12.12 -11.73 -9.47
C THR A 36 13.04 -12.52 -8.55
N LYS A 37 13.56 -13.67 -8.99
CA LYS A 37 14.53 -14.47 -8.21
C LYS A 37 15.80 -13.69 -7.87
N LEU A 38 16.36 -12.96 -8.84
CA LEU A 38 17.52 -12.09 -8.62
C LEU A 38 17.22 -11.01 -7.56
N PHE A 39 16.06 -10.37 -7.66
CA PHE A 39 15.64 -9.33 -6.71
C PHE A 39 15.48 -9.89 -5.28
N LEU A 40 14.89 -11.09 -5.15
CA LEU A 40 14.73 -11.76 -3.87
C LEU A 40 16.08 -12.15 -3.25
N LYS A 41 17.01 -12.62 -4.07
CA LYS A 41 18.39 -12.95 -3.65
C LYS A 41 19.12 -11.72 -3.11
N GLU A 42 19.15 -10.64 -3.87
CA GLU A 42 19.75 -9.36 -3.43
C GLU A 42 19.11 -8.85 -2.13
N SER A 43 17.79 -8.97 -2.01
CA SER A 43 17.05 -8.55 -0.82
C SER A 43 17.35 -9.42 0.39
N TYR A 44 17.60 -10.72 0.19
CA TYR A 44 18.03 -11.63 1.24
C TYR A 44 19.45 -11.28 1.72
N GLU A 45 20.39 -11.09 0.79
CA GLU A 45 21.78 -10.72 1.09
C GLU A 45 21.86 -9.40 1.86
N LYS A 46 21.11 -8.37 1.44
CA LYS A 46 21.01 -7.10 2.17
C LYS A 46 20.48 -7.27 3.59
N ARG A 47 19.47 -8.13 3.79
CA ARG A 47 18.93 -8.41 5.13
C ARG A 47 19.91 -9.20 6.00
N LYS A 48 20.63 -10.16 5.41
CA LYS A 48 21.67 -10.94 6.08
C LYS A 48 22.80 -10.03 6.55
N ALA A 49 23.39 -9.23 5.64
CA ALA A 49 24.43 -8.27 5.97
C ALA A 49 23.99 -7.26 7.04
N LYS A 50 22.74 -6.78 6.97
CA LYS A 50 22.17 -5.91 8.00
C LYS A 50 22.11 -6.59 9.37
N LYS A 51 21.69 -7.85 9.42
CA LYS A 51 21.61 -8.64 10.67
C LYS A 51 23.00 -8.89 11.25
N GLU A 52 23.98 -9.19 10.40
CA GLU A 52 25.38 -9.38 10.79
C GLU A 52 25.98 -8.08 11.34
N ALA A 53 25.83 -6.95 10.63
CA ALA A 53 26.26 -5.64 11.11
C ALA A 53 25.64 -5.30 12.48
N LEU A 54 24.33 -5.53 12.63
CA LEU A 54 23.65 -5.32 13.91
C LEU A 54 24.19 -6.22 15.02
N SER A 55 24.50 -7.49 14.72
CA SER A 55 25.11 -8.40 15.69
C SER A 55 26.52 -7.98 16.13
N GLN A 56 27.21 -7.21 15.28
CA GLN A 56 28.52 -6.62 15.57
C GLN A 56 28.42 -5.21 16.17
N GLY A 57 27.21 -4.72 16.49
CA GLY A 57 26.99 -3.38 17.03
C GLY A 57 27.20 -2.25 16.02
N ILE A 58 27.35 -2.57 14.73
CA ILE A 58 27.51 -1.59 13.65
C ILE A 58 26.11 -1.13 13.22
N GLU A 59 25.81 0.15 13.39
CA GLU A 59 24.55 0.71 12.88
C GLU A 59 24.56 0.76 11.34
N PRO A 60 23.69 -0.01 10.65
CA PRO A 60 23.62 0.03 9.20
C PRO A 60 23.04 1.38 8.73
N PRO A 61 23.39 1.85 7.52
CA PRO A 61 22.84 3.08 6.99
C PRO A 61 21.31 3.01 7.02
N LYS A 62 20.68 4.00 7.65
CA LYS A 62 19.22 4.14 7.68
C LYS A 62 18.75 4.12 6.23
N SER A 63 18.06 3.06 5.81
CA SER A 63 17.45 3.01 4.48
C SER A 63 16.65 4.28 4.33
N SER A 64 16.85 4.99 3.22
CA SER A 64 16.14 6.24 2.93
C SER A 64 14.66 5.91 2.79
N THR A 65 13.99 5.83 3.92
CA THR A 65 12.54 5.82 4.01
C THR A 65 12.14 7.14 3.38
N ARG A 66 11.64 7.02 2.14
CA ARG A 66 10.92 8.03 1.35
C ARG A 66 10.74 9.29 2.20
N LYS A 67 11.60 10.30 2.01
CA LYS A 67 11.56 11.56 2.77
C LYS A 67 10.09 11.95 2.87
N LYS A 68 9.49 11.80 4.06
CA LYS A 68 8.16 12.35 4.30
C LYS A 68 8.39 13.85 4.07
N LYS A 69 7.91 14.39 2.96
CA LYS A 69 7.86 15.84 2.75
C LYS A 69 6.91 16.35 3.84
N VAL A 70 7.47 16.59 5.02
CA VAL A 70 6.74 17.20 6.12
C VAL A 70 6.61 18.65 5.70
N ALA A 71 5.38 19.10 5.44
CA ALA A 71 5.12 20.50 5.20
C ALA A 71 5.69 21.29 6.39
N LYS A 72 6.47 22.34 6.10
CA LYS A 72 7.09 23.22 7.09
C LYS A 72 5.98 23.77 8.00
N LYS A 73 5.94 23.32 9.26
CA LYS A 73 4.92 23.71 10.25
C LYS A 73 5.02 25.21 10.52
N VAL A 74 4.04 25.98 10.08
CA VAL A 74 3.78 27.33 10.61
C VAL A 74 2.53 27.20 11.47
N ALA A 75 2.73 26.80 12.73
CA ALA A 75 1.64 26.57 13.67
C ALA A 75 1.07 27.91 14.15
N LYS A 76 0.04 28.43 13.47
CA LYS A 76 -0.88 29.36 14.13
C LYS A 76 -1.68 28.55 15.14
N LYS A 77 -1.53 28.86 16.44
CA LYS A 77 -2.22 28.17 17.55
C LYS A 77 -3.71 28.55 17.56
N ALA A 78 -4.47 28.03 16.62
CA ALA A 78 -5.93 28.06 16.65
C ALA A 78 -6.43 27.10 17.74
N THR A 79 -7.56 27.39 18.36
CA THR A 79 -8.27 26.48 19.28
C THR A 79 -9.45 25.77 18.60
N ASN A 80 -10.01 26.42 17.57
CA ASN A 80 -11.17 25.97 16.82
C ASN A 80 -10.89 25.97 15.31
N LYS A 81 -11.58 25.08 14.58
CA LYS A 81 -11.55 24.98 13.11
C LYS A 81 -12.96 24.77 12.56
N VAL A 82 -13.23 25.34 11.38
CA VAL A 82 -14.49 25.09 10.65
C VAL A 82 -14.34 23.81 9.84
N CYS A 83 -15.31 22.91 9.95
CA CYS A 83 -15.35 21.70 9.13
C CYS A 83 -15.83 22.02 7.71
N GLU A 84 -15.07 21.65 6.68
CA GLU A 84 -15.47 21.89 5.27
C GLU A 84 -16.68 21.06 4.80
N SER A 85 -17.12 20.06 5.57
CA SER A 85 -18.23 19.20 5.18
C SER A 85 -19.55 19.55 5.85
N CYS A 86 -19.52 20.19 7.02
CA CYS A 86 -20.74 20.56 7.75
C CYS A 86 -20.75 22.02 8.19
N GLU A 87 -19.70 22.78 7.86
CA GLU A 87 -19.55 24.22 8.06
C GLU A 87 -19.67 24.69 9.52
N LYS A 88 -19.68 23.75 10.48
CA LYS A 88 -19.70 24.06 11.92
C LYS A 88 -18.28 24.35 12.42
N LYS A 89 -18.16 25.40 13.24
CA LYS A 89 -16.99 25.65 14.08
C LYS A 89 -16.94 24.58 15.17
N LYS A 90 -15.83 23.84 15.24
CA LYS A 90 -15.59 22.79 16.23
C LYS A 90 -14.19 22.93 16.81
N ASP A 91 -13.98 22.36 17.99
CA ASP A 91 -12.66 22.32 18.62
C ASP A 91 -11.68 21.47 17.80
N LEU A 92 -10.39 21.79 17.89
CA LEU A 92 -9.36 20.98 17.22
C LEU A 92 -9.32 19.52 17.69
N THR A 93 -9.88 19.22 18.87
CA THR A 93 -10.07 17.86 19.38
C THR A 93 -11.06 17.05 18.52
N ASP A 94 -11.98 17.71 17.81
CA ASP A 94 -12.94 17.10 16.90
C ASP A 94 -12.37 16.81 15.51
N PHE A 95 -11.10 17.15 15.27
CA PHE A 95 -10.39 16.89 14.02
C PHE A 95 -9.24 15.89 14.23
N PHE A 96 -8.87 15.16 13.18
CA PHE A 96 -7.68 14.31 13.23
C PHE A 96 -6.42 15.13 12.94
N LYS A 97 -5.35 14.90 13.70
CA LYS A 97 -4.03 15.48 13.43
C LYS A 97 -3.45 14.90 12.15
N THR A 98 -3.04 15.76 11.21
CA THR A 98 -2.42 15.35 9.94
C THR A 98 -1.21 16.23 9.65
N PRO A 99 0.00 15.67 9.49
CA PRO A 99 1.22 16.45 9.27
C PRO A 99 1.32 17.03 7.84
N THR A 100 0.35 16.70 6.99
CA THR A 100 0.27 17.12 5.58
C THR A 100 -0.52 18.41 5.39
N SER A 101 -1.31 18.82 6.38
CA SER A 101 -2.07 20.07 6.33
C SER A 101 -1.25 21.22 6.94
N PRO A 102 -1.42 22.46 6.45
CA PRO A 102 -0.66 23.62 6.95
C PRO A 102 -0.88 23.84 8.46
N ASP A 103 -2.13 23.67 8.93
CA ASP A 103 -2.49 23.82 10.34
C ASP A 103 -2.19 22.58 11.18
N GLY A 104 -1.84 21.46 10.54
CA GLY A 104 -1.64 20.18 11.24
C GLY A 104 -2.93 19.40 11.57
N TYR A 105 -4.10 19.83 11.08
CA TYR A 105 -5.40 19.19 11.29
C TYR A 105 -6.18 18.98 9.98
N ASN A 106 -6.88 17.84 9.91
CA ASN A 106 -7.76 17.49 8.79
C ASN A 106 -8.81 18.60 8.53
N PRO A 107 -9.21 18.85 7.26
CA PRO A 107 -10.30 19.79 6.94
C PRO A 107 -11.68 19.35 7.43
N PHE A 108 -11.89 18.05 7.66
CA PHE A 108 -13.18 17.49 8.07
C PHE A 108 -13.15 17.03 9.52
N CYS A 109 -14.26 17.24 10.23
CA CYS A 109 -14.43 16.74 11.59
C CYS A 109 -14.58 15.21 11.62
N LYS A 110 -14.31 14.61 12.78
CA LYS A 110 -14.37 13.16 13.03
C LYS A 110 -15.71 12.55 12.64
N GLU A 111 -16.81 13.23 12.94
CA GLU A 111 -18.16 12.79 12.55
C GLU A 111 -18.32 12.71 11.04
N CYS A 112 -18.02 13.79 10.31
CA CYS A 112 -18.12 13.83 8.85
C CYS A 112 -17.25 12.75 8.19
N LEU A 113 -16.05 12.49 8.73
CA LEU A 113 -15.18 11.42 8.24
C LEU A 113 -15.74 10.02 8.52
N ARG A 114 -16.36 9.80 9.69
CA ARG A 114 -17.03 8.52 10.01
C ARG A 114 -18.23 8.28 9.11
N SER A 115 -19.00 9.32 8.80
CA SER A 115 -20.16 9.24 7.89
C SER A 115 -19.75 8.93 6.45
N LYS A 116 -18.61 9.46 5.96
CA LYS A 116 -18.09 9.18 4.61
C LYS A 116 -17.57 7.74 4.41
N LYS A 117 -17.11 7.07 5.47
CA LYS A 117 -16.53 5.70 5.36
C LYS A 117 -17.55 4.59 5.12
N LYS A 118 -18.86 4.86 5.26
CA LYS A 118 -19.93 3.85 5.13
C LYS A 118 -20.31 3.46 3.69
N LYS A 119 -19.56 3.90 2.66
CA LYS A 119 -19.83 3.56 1.23
C LYS A 119 -18.67 2.79 0.55
N LYS A 120 -18.18 1.75 1.21
CA LYS A 120 -17.60 0.59 0.53
C LYS A 120 -18.23 -0.65 1.15
N SER A 121 -19.48 -0.94 0.76
CA SER A 121 -19.87 -2.35 0.68
C SER A 121 -18.79 -3.00 -0.20
N ARG A 122 -18.09 -3.97 0.36
CA ARG A 122 -17.52 -5.03 -0.46
C ARG A 122 -18.75 -5.62 -1.12
N SER A 123 -19.00 -5.29 -2.39
CA SER A 123 -19.98 -6.03 -3.17
C SER A 123 -19.43 -7.45 -3.27
N ASP A 124 -19.83 -8.25 -2.29
CA ASP A 124 -20.50 -9.52 -2.47
C ASP A 124 -19.79 -10.52 -3.37
N ASP A 125 -19.14 -11.47 -2.71
CA ASP A 125 -19.08 -12.88 -3.11
C ASP A 125 -20.44 -13.30 -3.68
N VAL A 126 -20.54 -13.40 -5.00
CA VAL A 126 -21.60 -14.15 -5.68
C VAL A 126 -20.94 -15.00 -6.76
N ASN A 127 -20.91 -16.30 -6.49
CA ASN A 127 -20.68 -17.44 -7.39
C ASN A 127 -19.22 -17.76 -7.75
N ASN A 128 -18.57 -18.50 -6.86
CA ASN A 128 -17.73 -19.61 -7.30
C ASN A 128 -18.10 -20.85 -6.46
N GLU A 129 -19.14 -21.57 -6.91
CA GLU A 129 -19.38 -22.92 -6.41
C GLU A 129 -18.20 -23.80 -6.85
N PRO A 130 -17.51 -24.48 -5.93
CA PRO A 130 -16.48 -25.44 -6.30
C PRO A 130 -17.17 -26.68 -6.89
N MET A 131 -17.19 -26.81 -8.23
CA MET A 131 -17.47 -28.09 -8.89
C MET A 131 -16.28 -29.04 -8.68
N TRP A 132 -16.24 -29.68 -7.51
CA TRP A 132 -15.58 -30.97 -7.33
C TRP A 132 -16.11 -31.61 -6.05
N ILE A 133 -16.55 -32.87 -6.16
CA ILE A 133 -17.09 -33.83 -5.15
C ILE A 133 -18.64 -33.89 -5.21
N THR A 134 -19.36 -34.99 -5.54
CA THR A 134 -19.12 -36.45 -5.47
C THR A 134 -19.96 -37.27 -6.49
N GLU A 135 -19.42 -38.45 -6.85
CA GLU A 135 -20.05 -39.79 -7.03
C GLU A 135 -21.02 -40.13 -8.18
N ASP A 136 -20.57 -41.11 -8.98
CA ASP A 136 -21.21 -42.40 -9.31
C ASP A 136 -22.74 -42.50 -9.33
N LEU A 137 -23.31 -42.78 -10.51
CA LEU A 137 -24.27 -43.87 -10.78
C LEU A 137 -24.77 -43.83 -12.23
N LEU A 138 -24.12 -44.61 -13.11
CA LEU A 138 -24.74 -45.65 -13.95
C LEU A 138 -23.68 -46.39 -14.77
#